data_AF-A0A223KL37-F1
#
_entry.id   AF-A0A223KL37-F1
#
_cell.length_a   1.000
_cell.length_b   1.000
_cell.length_c   1.000
_cell.angle_alpha   90.00
_cell.angle_beta   90.00
_cell.angle_gamma   90.00
#
_symmetry.space_group_name_H-M   'P 1'
#
loop_
_entity.id
_entity.type
_entity.pdbx_description
1 polymer ?
#
loop_
_entity_poly.entity_id
_entity_poly.type
_entity_poly.pdbx_seq_one_letter_code
_entity_poly.pdbx_strand_id
1 'polypeptide(L)'
;MTNIRRNDPCICGSGLKYKKCCFFHEGHYTVFVDEAGNSGSNYLDLDQPFYVVGGWIVPNARLRDTTLIANVAQTLKVEGELKGTNLTGNKRNQAYFSNFFNQLWEIGCRQTVVVAEKKYCIAAKIIETFLDPLYNKKVNNRYTYDNLLKKRLAEKVYRLPFGVLEEFAKSLPNIRARTDGGLLEIYL
;
A
#
# COMPACT_ATOMS: atom_id res chain seq x y z
N MET A 1 -23.90 -4.03 16.11
CA MET A 1 -24.21 -4.53 14.75
C MET A 1 -25.71 -4.43 14.54
N THR A 2 -26.15 -3.60 13.59
CA THR A 2 -27.57 -3.48 13.23
C THR A 2 -28.01 -4.74 12.47
N ASN A 3 -29.02 -5.44 12.98
CA ASN A 3 -29.62 -6.62 12.34
C ASN A 3 -30.43 -6.20 11.09
N ILE A 4 -29.75 -5.82 10.01
CA ILE A 4 -30.38 -5.54 8.72
C ILE A 4 -30.68 -6.85 8.01
N ARG A 5 -31.93 -7.03 7.59
CA ARG A 5 -32.36 -8.17 6.79
C ARG A 5 -32.19 -7.87 5.31
N ARG A 6 -31.94 -8.91 4.51
CA ARG A 6 -31.72 -8.82 3.05
C ARG A 6 -32.76 -8.00 2.27
N ASN A 7 -34.01 -7.98 2.72
CA ASN A 7 -35.09 -7.27 2.04
C ASN A 7 -35.33 -5.85 2.58
N ASP A 8 -34.65 -5.44 3.64
CA ASP A 8 -34.78 -4.10 4.22
C ASP A 8 -34.18 -3.05 3.28
N PRO A 9 -34.62 -1.78 3.39
CA PRO A 9 -33.95 -0.67 2.72
C PRO A 9 -32.47 -0.60 3.11
N CYS A 10 -31.60 -0.33 2.12
CA CYS A 10 -30.16 -0.27 2.35
C CYS A 10 -29.79 0.97 3.19
N ILE A 11 -28.97 0.78 4.23
CA ILE A 11 -28.52 1.85 5.12
C ILE A 11 -27.58 2.89 4.49
N CYS A 12 -27.06 2.63 3.29
CA CYS A 12 -26.24 3.62 2.59
C CYS A 12 -27.06 4.74 1.95
N GLY A 13 -28.39 4.75 2.11
CA GLY A 13 -29.26 5.79 1.57
C GLY A 13 -29.52 5.68 0.06
N SER A 14 -29.15 4.56 -0.58
CA SER A 14 -29.32 4.36 -2.03
C SER A 14 -30.77 4.17 -2.49
N GLY A 15 -31.73 4.01 -1.56
CA GLY A 15 -33.12 3.68 -1.87
C GLY A 15 -33.34 2.24 -2.36
N LEU A 16 -32.29 1.43 -2.51
CA LEU A 16 -32.37 0.03 -2.93
C LEU A 16 -32.57 -0.92 -1.74
N LYS A 17 -33.07 -2.13 -1.99
CA LYS A 17 -33.05 -3.22 -0.99
C LYS A 17 -31.61 -3.61 -0.68
N TYR A 18 -31.31 -3.95 0.57
CA TYR A 18 -29.97 -4.31 1.04
C TYR A 18 -29.29 -5.38 0.16
N LYS A 19 -30.02 -6.45 -0.17
CA LYS A 19 -29.54 -7.54 -1.06
C LYS A 19 -29.14 -7.11 -2.47
N LYS A 20 -29.65 -5.97 -2.96
CA LYS A 20 -29.35 -5.41 -4.29
C LYS A 20 -28.33 -4.28 -4.23
N CYS A 21 -27.79 -3.99 -3.04
CA CYS A 21 -26.88 -2.87 -2.83
C CYS A 21 -25.68 -3.33 -1.99
N CYS A 22 -25.59 -2.95 -0.71
CA CYS A 22 -24.41 -3.21 0.12
C CYS A 22 -24.21 -4.68 0.52
N PHE A 23 -25.14 -5.59 0.23
CA PHE A 23 -24.95 -7.02 0.52
C PHE A 23 -23.72 -7.62 -0.19
N PHE A 24 -23.45 -7.24 -1.45
CA PHE A 24 -22.24 -7.67 -2.17
C PHE A 24 -20.95 -7.06 -1.62
N HIS A 25 -21.06 -6.15 -0.66
CA HIS A 25 -19.94 -5.50 -0.01
C HIS A 25 -19.68 -6.06 1.41
N GLU A 26 -20.54 -6.95 1.92
CA GLU A 26 -20.30 -7.62 3.20
C GLU A 26 -19.07 -8.51 3.13
N GLY A 27 -18.15 -8.36 4.09
CA GLY A 27 -16.90 -9.12 4.12
C GLY A 27 -15.89 -8.75 3.04
N HIS A 28 -16.20 -7.77 2.18
CA HIS A 28 -15.29 -7.27 1.15
C HIS A 28 -14.69 -5.92 1.55
N TYR A 29 -13.41 -5.76 1.23
CA TYR A 29 -12.62 -4.57 1.57
C TYR A 29 -11.84 -4.10 0.36
N THR A 30 -11.60 -2.79 0.30
CA THR A 30 -10.66 -2.17 -0.64
C THR A 30 -9.49 -1.65 0.15
N VAL A 31 -8.28 -1.94 -0.32
CA VAL A 31 -7.04 -1.45 0.27
C VAL A 31 -6.55 -0.31 -0.61
N PHE A 32 -6.46 0.88 -0.03
CA PHE A 32 -5.78 2.03 -0.62
C PHE A 32 -4.35 2.03 -0.10
N VAL A 33 -3.39 2.19 -1.01
CA VAL A 33 -1.96 2.11 -0.69
C VAL A 33 -1.26 3.27 -1.37
N ASP A 34 -0.38 3.95 -0.65
CA ASP A 34 0.46 5.01 -1.19
C ASP A 34 1.85 5.01 -0.54
N GLU A 35 2.88 5.45 -1.27
CA GLU A 35 4.22 5.62 -0.72
C GLU A 35 4.24 6.86 0.17
N ALA A 36 4.63 6.68 1.43
CA ALA A 36 4.93 7.79 2.32
C ALA A 36 6.39 8.23 2.09
N GLY A 37 6.57 9.36 1.40
CA GLY A 37 7.88 9.97 1.16
C GLY A 37 8.09 10.38 -0.29
N ASN A 38 9.32 10.77 -0.64
CA ASN A 38 9.70 11.16 -1.99
C ASN A 38 10.90 10.33 -2.50
N SER A 39 10.92 9.04 -2.17
CA SER A 39 12.05 8.17 -2.49
C SER A 39 11.92 7.49 -3.85
N GLY A 40 10.68 7.21 -4.29
CA GLY A 40 10.40 6.61 -5.59
C GLY A 40 11.27 5.37 -5.84
N SER A 41 11.91 5.29 -7.01
CA SER A 41 12.76 4.14 -7.34
C SER A 41 14.20 4.20 -6.80
N ASN A 42 14.54 5.17 -5.95
CA ASN A 42 15.91 5.33 -5.45
C ASN A 42 16.22 4.41 -4.24
N TYR A 43 16.78 3.23 -4.54
CA TYR A 43 17.20 2.26 -3.53
C TYR A 43 18.48 2.64 -2.78
N LEU A 44 19.25 3.62 -3.27
CA LEU A 44 20.61 3.91 -2.81
C LEU A 44 20.73 5.18 -1.97
N ASP A 45 19.60 5.79 -1.62
CA ASP A 45 19.56 6.88 -0.67
C ASP A 45 19.83 6.36 0.75
N LEU A 46 21.04 6.61 1.26
CA LEU A 46 21.47 6.18 2.59
C LEU A 46 20.84 7.03 3.71
N ASP A 47 20.45 8.27 3.42
CA ASP A 47 19.78 9.16 4.36
C ASP A 47 18.29 8.78 4.52
N GLN A 48 17.74 8.07 3.53
CA GLN A 48 16.40 7.47 3.59
C GLN A 48 16.46 5.95 3.36
N PRO A 49 16.88 5.14 4.36
CA PRO A 49 17.14 3.71 4.19
C PRO A 49 15.88 2.84 4.14
N PHE A 50 14.69 3.42 4.31
CA PHE A 50 13.41 2.71 4.31
C PHE A 50 12.44 3.31 3.30
N TYR A 51 11.71 2.43 2.63
CA TYR A 51 10.40 2.76 2.09
C TYR A 51 9.36 2.65 3.19
N VAL A 52 8.48 3.63 3.27
CA VAL A 52 7.29 3.56 4.10
C VAL A 52 6.11 3.57 3.16
N VAL A 53 5.26 2.58 3.26
CA VAL A 53 4.03 2.47 2.49
C VAL A 53 2.88 2.59 3.47
N GLY A 54 2.11 3.65 3.33
CA GLY A 54 0.90 3.88 4.12
C GLY A 54 -0.31 3.31 3.40
N GLY A 55 -1.29 2.84 4.14
CA GLY A 55 -2.52 2.38 3.53
C GLY A 55 -3.73 2.40 4.45
N TRP A 56 -4.89 2.27 3.81
CA TRP A 56 -6.19 2.17 4.45
C TRP A 56 -6.95 0.98 3.91
N ILE A 57 -7.36 0.10 4.82
CA ILE A 57 -8.29 -0.98 4.55
C ILE A 57 -9.69 -0.44 4.84
N VAL A 58 -10.51 -0.29 3.82
CA VAL A 58 -11.84 0.32 3.89
C VAL A 58 -12.90 -0.74 3.57
N PRO A 59 -13.89 -0.97 4.45
CA PRO A 59 -15.02 -1.84 4.13
C PRO A 59 -15.74 -1.34 2.88
N ASN A 60 -16.07 -2.23 1.94
CA ASN A 60 -16.68 -1.80 0.68
C ASN A 60 -18.00 -1.04 0.88
N ALA A 61 -18.72 -1.35 1.95
CA ALA A 61 -19.94 -0.66 2.36
C ALA A 61 -19.73 0.84 2.68
N ARG A 62 -18.48 1.28 2.90
CA ARG A 62 -18.11 2.65 3.25
C ARG A 62 -17.41 3.42 2.11
N LEU A 63 -17.13 2.79 0.98
CA LEU A 63 -16.34 3.41 -0.11
C LEU A 63 -16.97 4.68 -0.70
N ARG A 64 -18.30 4.79 -0.62
CA ARG A 64 -19.03 5.96 -1.14
C ARG A 64 -19.29 7.03 -0.09
N ASP A 65 -19.04 6.72 1.19
CA ASP A 65 -19.28 7.62 2.31
C ASP A 65 -18.01 8.44 2.57
N THR A 66 -17.99 9.66 2.02
CA THR A 66 -16.88 10.61 2.16
C THR A 66 -17.14 11.66 3.24
N THR A 67 -18.24 11.53 4.00
CA THR A 67 -18.73 12.60 4.89
C THR A 67 -17.70 12.95 5.98
N LEU A 68 -17.02 11.95 6.56
CA LEU A 68 -15.97 12.19 7.56
C LEU A 68 -14.80 13.00 6.97
N ILE A 69 -14.36 12.64 5.75
CA ILE A 69 -13.25 13.31 5.06
C ILE A 69 -13.65 14.75 4.74
N ALA A 70 -14.86 14.97 4.20
CA ALA A 70 -15.38 16.29 3.87
C ALA A 70 -15.51 17.20 5.10
N ASN A 71 -16.01 16.67 6.22
CA ASN A 71 -16.15 17.42 7.47
C ASN A 71 -14.78 17.88 8.01
N VAL A 72 -13.77 17.03 7.93
CA VAL A 72 -12.40 17.37 8.34
C VAL A 72 -11.79 18.40 7.41
N ALA A 73 -11.94 18.25 6.10
CA ALA A 73 -11.49 19.23 5.11
C ALA A 73 -12.11 20.61 5.36
N GLN A 74 -13.42 20.67 5.62
CA GLN A 74 -14.12 21.91 5.95
C GLN A 74 -13.63 22.52 7.27
N THR A 75 -13.48 21.71 8.31
CA THR A 75 -13.00 22.16 9.63
C THR A 75 -11.61 22.76 9.55
N LEU A 76 -10.75 22.17 8.72
CA LEU A 76 -9.38 22.61 8.49
C LEU A 76 -9.24 23.66 7.40
N LYS A 77 -10.35 24.04 6.74
CA LYS A 77 -10.39 24.97 5.60
C LYS A 77 -9.43 24.59 4.47
N VAL A 78 -9.39 23.29 4.14
CA VAL A 78 -8.59 22.77 3.03
C VAL A 78 -9.44 22.74 1.77
N GLU A 79 -8.97 23.40 0.72
CA GLU A 79 -9.54 23.31 -0.62
C GLU A 79 -8.88 22.17 -1.39
N GLY A 80 -9.68 21.22 -1.89
CA GLY A 80 -9.19 20.06 -2.63
C GLY A 80 -8.76 18.89 -1.75
N GLU A 81 -7.61 18.29 -2.06
CA GLU A 81 -7.11 17.07 -1.40
C GLU A 81 -6.53 17.37 -0.01
N LEU A 82 -6.93 16.57 0.99
CA LEU A 82 -6.31 16.58 2.32
C LEU A 82 -4.92 15.93 2.26
N LYS A 83 -3.86 16.75 2.30
CA LYS A 83 -2.47 16.26 2.35
C LYS A 83 -1.91 16.30 3.75
N GLY A 84 -1.02 15.38 4.10
CA GLY A 84 -0.34 15.30 5.40
C GLY A 84 0.26 16.63 5.90
N THR A 85 0.70 17.51 5.00
CA THR A 85 1.20 18.84 5.32
C THR A 85 0.12 19.81 5.81
N ASN A 86 -1.12 19.69 5.34
CA ASN A 86 -2.26 20.43 5.89
C ASN A 86 -2.62 19.95 7.31
N LEU A 87 -2.17 18.76 7.70
CA LEU A 87 -2.58 18.05 8.90
C LEU A 87 -1.61 18.26 10.08
N THR A 88 -0.38 18.70 9.83
CA THR A 88 0.76 18.56 10.77
C THR A 88 1.28 19.86 11.41
N GLY A 89 0.61 21.00 11.23
CA GLY A 89 1.17 22.32 11.59
C GLY A 89 0.96 22.87 13.00
N ASN A 90 -0.10 22.48 13.73
CA ASN A 90 -0.35 22.99 15.09
C ASN A 90 -1.10 21.96 15.98
N LYS A 91 -1.01 22.12 17.31
CA LYS A 91 -1.61 21.18 18.30
C LYS A 91 -3.11 20.98 18.08
N ARG A 92 -3.82 22.03 17.65
CA ARG A 92 -5.25 21.98 17.35
C ARG A 92 -5.55 21.05 16.17
N ASN A 93 -4.82 21.19 15.06
CA ASN A 93 -4.97 20.35 13.88
C ASN A 93 -4.62 18.90 14.21
N GLN A 94 -3.55 18.66 14.99
CA GLN A 94 -3.19 17.31 15.45
C GLN A 94 -4.32 16.64 16.27
N ALA A 95 -5.02 17.41 17.11
CA ALA A 95 -6.17 16.90 17.85
C ALA A 95 -7.34 16.53 16.92
N TYR A 96 -7.64 17.36 15.92
CA TYR A 96 -8.64 17.03 14.90
C TYR A 96 -8.27 15.77 14.11
N PHE A 97 -6.99 15.58 13.78
CA PHE A 97 -6.52 14.37 13.12
C PHE A 97 -6.71 13.13 13.96
N SER A 98 -6.27 13.20 15.22
CA SER A 98 -6.42 12.08 16.14
C SER A 98 -7.89 11.67 16.27
N ASN A 99 -8.79 12.65 16.37
CA ASN A 99 -10.23 12.38 16.40
C ASN A 99 -10.74 11.78 15.09
N PHE A 100 -10.29 12.29 13.93
CA PHE A 100 -10.66 11.76 12.62
C PHE A 100 -10.22 10.31 12.43
N PHE A 101 -8.98 9.96 12.81
CA PHE A 101 -8.49 8.58 12.77
C PHE A 101 -9.34 7.67 13.67
N ASN A 102 -9.72 8.13 14.85
CA ASN A 102 -10.62 7.38 15.75
C ASN A 102 -12.00 7.17 15.12
N GLN A 103 -12.58 8.18 14.48
CA GLN A 103 -13.86 8.07 13.77
C GLN A 103 -13.80 7.07 12.62
N LEU A 104 -12.71 7.09 11.84
CA LEU A 104 -12.47 6.09 10.79
C LEU A 104 -12.37 4.67 11.38
N TRP A 105 -11.70 4.54 12.53
CA TRP A 105 -11.59 3.27 13.24
C TRP A 105 -12.95 2.73 13.69
N GLU A 106 -13.80 3.58 14.24
CA GLU A 106 -15.15 3.22 14.70
C GLU A 106 -16.04 2.68 13.57
N ILE A 107 -15.88 3.19 12.34
CA ILE A 107 -16.65 2.73 11.18
C ILE A 107 -16.01 1.53 10.45
N GLY A 108 -14.93 0.97 11.00
CA GLY A 108 -14.29 -0.24 10.49
C GLY A 108 -13.17 0.01 9.47
N CYS A 109 -12.80 1.26 9.21
CA CYS A 109 -11.60 1.56 8.43
C CYS A 109 -10.36 1.27 9.28
N ARG A 110 -9.34 0.66 8.69
CA ARG A 110 -8.10 0.29 9.40
C ARG A 110 -6.91 0.87 8.68
N GLN A 111 -6.07 1.58 9.41
CA GLN A 111 -4.79 2.03 8.89
C GLN A 111 -3.81 0.86 8.88
N THR A 112 -2.99 0.78 7.83
CA THR A 112 -1.86 -0.13 7.74
C THR A 112 -0.61 0.65 7.35
N VAL A 113 0.55 0.19 7.83
CA VAL A 113 1.85 0.75 7.46
C VAL A 113 2.79 -0.42 7.23
N VAL A 114 3.47 -0.41 6.10
CA VAL A 114 4.57 -1.32 5.78
C VAL A 114 5.85 -0.51 5.74
N VAL A 115 6.86 -0.98 6.46
CA VAL A 115 8.21 -0.39 6.43
C VAL A 115 9.14 -1.42 5.82
N ALA A 116 9.78 -1.06 4.71
CA ALA A 116 10.65 -1.95 3.96
C ALA A 116 12.06 -1.34 3.84
N GLU A 117 13.07 -2.03 4.36
CA GLU A 117 14.47 -1.60 4.25
C GLU A 117 14.92 -1.67 2.79
N LYS A 118 15.44 -0.56 2.25
CA LYS A 118 15.86 -0.47 0.84
C LYS A 118 16.93 -1.49 0.50
N LYS A 119 17.90 -1.71 1.40
CA LYS A 119 18.93 -2.74 1.22
C LYS A 119 18.31 -4.13 1.05
N TYR A 120 17.30 -4.46 1.86
CA TYR A 120 16.57 -5.71 1.72
C TYR A 120 15.79 -5.76 0.40
N CYS A 121 15.16 -4.66 -0.01
CA CYS A 121 14.48 -4.58 -1.30
C CYS A 121 15.44 -4.83 -2.49
N ILE A 122 16.69 -4.35 -2.43
CA ILE A 122 17.71 -4.66 -3.44
C ILE A 122 17.98 -6.18 -3.46
N ALA A 123 18.20 -6.78 -2.29
CA ALA A 123 18.45 -8.22 -2.17
C ALA A 123 17.28 -9.06 -2.72
N ALA A 124 16.04 -8.68 -2.40
CA ALA A 124 14.84 -9.31 -2.95
C ALA A 124 14.75 -9.12 -4.47
N LYS A 125 15.07 -7.92 -4.98
CA LYS A 125 15.03 -7.65 -6.41
C LYS A 125 16.05 -8.47 -7.20
N ILE A 126 17.24 -8.74 -6.65
CA ILE A 126 18.22 -9.67 -7.22
C ILE A 126 17.58 -11.05 -7.42
N ILE A 127 16.92 -11.57 -6.39
CA ILE A 127 16.24 -12.87 -6.44
C ILE A 127 15.15 -12.87 -7.52
N GLU A 128 14.29 -11.86 -7.55
CA GLU A 128 13.25 -11.75 -8.59
C GLU A 128 13.87 -11.68 -10.00
N THR A 129 14.88 -10.83 -10.21
CA THR A 129 15.48 -10.65 -11.54
C THR A 129 16.18 -11.91 -12.07
N PHE A 130 16.86 -12.68 -11.22
CA PHE A 130 17.58 -13.87 -11.67
C PHE A 130 16.76 -15.16 -11.60
N LEU A 131 15.76 -15.23 -10.73
CA LEU A 131 15.00 -16.46 -10.47
C LEU A 131 13.55 -16.39 -10.92
N ASP A 132 13.03 -15.26 -11.39
CA ASP A 132 11.73 -15.25 -12.08
C ASP A 132 11.90 -15.73 -13.54
N PRO A 133 11.19 -16.79 -13.99
CA PRO A 133 11.18 -17.23 -15.38
C PRO A 133 10.78 -16.16 -16.40
N LEU A 134 10.03 -15.12 -15.98
CA LEU A 134 9.72 -13.96 -16.82
C LEU A 134 11.00 -13.27 -17.29
N TYR A 135 12.01 -13.18 -16.41
CA TYR A 135 13.29 -12.52 -16.68
C TYR A 135 14.40 -13.51 -17.05
N ASN A 136 14.33 -14.75 -16.56
CA ASN A 136 15.31 -15.80 -16.81
C ASN A 136 14.64 -17.10 -17.28
N LYS A 137 14.50 -17.27 -18.59
CA LYS A 137 13.90 -18.47 -19.20
C LYS A 137 14.63 -19.80 -18.91
N LYS A 138 15.79 -19.77 -18.24
CA LYS A 138 16.57 -20.95 -17.85
C LYS A 138 16.21 -21.51 -16.48
N VAL A 139 15.33 -20.83 -15.72
CA VAL A 139 14.91 -21.29 -14.38
C VAL A 139 13.48 -21.84 -14.37
N ASN A 140 13.20 -22.69 -13.39
CA ASN A 140 11.91 -23.36 -13.24
C ASN A 140 10.82 -22.41 -12.70
N ASN A 141 9.58 -22.55 -13.19
CA ASN A 141 8.41 -21.78 -12.75
C ASN A 141 8.06 -21.88 -11.26
N ARG A 142 8.64 -22.83 -10.52
CA ARG A 142 8.53 -22.90 -9.06
C ARG A 142 8.87 -21.57 -8.38
N TYR A 143 9.88 -20.85 -8.88
CA TYR A 143 10.31 -19.59 -8.29
C TYR A 143 9.28 -18.45 -8.44
N THR A 144 8.37 -18.52 -9.42
CA THR A 144 7.27 -17.55 -9.55
C THR A 144 6.34 -17.58 -8.34
N TYR A 145 6.09 -18.77 -7.77
CA TYR A 145 5.06 -18.97 -6.75
C TYR A 145 5.61 -19.27 -5.34
N ASP A 146 6.85 -19.74 -5.22
CA ASP A 146 7.46 -20.13 -3.94
C ASP A 146 8.03 -18.91 -3.19
N ASN A 147 7.12 -18.06 -2.69
CA ASN A 147 7.48 -16.83 -1.97
C ASN A 147 8.33 -17.09 -0.71
N LEU A 148 8.15 -18.24 -0.06
CA LEU A 148 8.95 -18.61 1.12
C LEU A 148 10.40 -18.93 0.72
N LEU A 149 10.61 -19.64 -0.39
CA LEU A 149 11.94 -19.87 -0.92
C LEU A 149 12.60 -18.56 -1.34
N LYS A 150 11.88 -17.69 -2.09
CA LYS A 150 12.40 -16.39 -2.51
C LYS A 150 12.84 -15.53 -1.32
N LYS A 151 12.01 -15.47 -0.27
CA LYS A 151 12.36 -14.80 0.99
C LYS A 151 13.65 -15.34 1.60
N ARG A 152 13.79 -16.65 1.75
CA ARG A 152 15.02 -17.26 2.31
C ARG A 152 16.26 -16.97 1.49
N LEU A 153 16.13 -16.90 0.16
CA LEU A 153 17.25 -16.55 -0.72
C LEU A 153 17.60 -15.06 -0.60
N ALA A 154 16.59 -14.19 -0.53
CA ALA A 154 16.80 -12.75 -0.33
C ALA A 154 17.51 -12.46 1.00
N GLU A 155 17.13 -13.14 2.09
CA GLU A 155 17.81 -13.07 3.38
C GLU A 155 19.28 -13.51 3.34
N LYS A 156 19.64 -14.44 2.45
CA LYS A 156 21.05 -14.82 2.22
C LYS A 156 21.80 -13.73 1.45
N VAL A 157 21.20 -13.21 0.39
CA VAL A 157 21.77 -12.12 -0.43
C VAL A 157 21.95 -10.85 0.40
N TYR A 158 21.00 -10.54 1.29
CA TYR A 158 21.05 -9.39 2.19
C TYR A 158 22.30 -9.35 3.09
N ARG A 159 22.84 -10.52 3.43
CA ARG A 159 24.05 -10.66 4.27
C ARG A 159 25.34 -10.32 3.52
N LEU A 160 25.29 -10.18 2.19
CA LEU A 160 26.45 -9.75 1.41
C LEU A 160 26.85 -8.30 1.76
N PRO A 161 28.12 -7.92 1.55
CA PRO A 161 28.56 -6.54 1.70
C PRO A 161 27.73 -5.59 0.85
N PHE A 162 27.43 -4.39 1.38
CA PHE A 162 26.55 -3.44 0.70
C PHE A 162 27.05 -3.06 -0.70
N GLY A 163 28.37 -2.93 -0.90
CA GLY A 163 28.95 -2.63 -2.22
C GLY A 163 28.57 -3.63 -3.31
N VAL A 164 28.41 -4.93 -2.96
CA VAL A 164 27.95 -5.96 -3.91
C VAL A 164 26.50 -5.72 -4.33
N LEU A 165 25.65 -5.32 -3.38
CA LEU A 165 24.24 -5.01 -3.65
C LEU A 165 24.10 -3.69 -4.43
N GLU A 166 24.97 -2.73 -4.14
CA GLU A 166 25.00 -1.41 -4.78
C GLU A 166 25.30 -1.52 -6.28
N GLU A 167 26.27 -2.36 -6.67
CA GLU A 167 26.59 -2.61 -8.09
C GLU A 167 25.38 -3.11 -8.87
N PHE A 168 24.62 -4.05 -8.29
CA PHE A 168 23.39 -4.52 -8.90
C PHE A 168 22.34 -3.41 -8.99
N ALA A 169 22.10 -2.67 -7.91
CA ALA A 169 21.10 -1.61 -7.88
C ALA A 169 21.36 -0.53 -8.93
N LYS A 170 22.64 -0.14 -9.15
CA LYS A 170 23.06 0.79 -10.21
C LYS A 170 22.75 0.27 -11.62
N SER A 171 22.70 -1.05 -11.81
CA SER A 171 22.43 -1.67 -13.11
C SER A 171 20.93 -1.80 -13.45
N LEU A 172 20.02 -1.67 -12.47
CA LEU A 172 18.57 -1.89 -12.64
C LEU A 172 17.93 -1.04 -13.76
N PRO A 173 18.24 0.25 -13.95
CA PRO A 173 17.70 1.03 -15.06
C PRO A 173 18.02 0.41 -16.43
N ASN A 174 19.23 -0.12 -16.59
CA ASN A 174 19.68 -0.76 -17.83
C ASN A 174 19.03 -2.14 -18.07
N ILE A 175 18.64 -2.83 -17.00
CA ILE A 175 17.90 -4.10 -17.08
C ILE A 175 16.46 -3.84 -17.53
N ARG A 176 15.79 -2.82 -16.95
CA ARG A 176 14.40 -2.46 -17.30
C ARG A 176 14.24 -2.03 -18.75
N ALA A 177 15.20 -1.26 -19.29
CA ALA A 177 15.18 -0.78 -20.67
C ALA A 177 15.36 -1.89 -21.73
N ARG A 178 15.74 -3.12 -21.34
CA ARG A 178 15.88 -4.27 -22.24
C ARG A 178 14.66 -5.18 -22.27
N THR A 179 13.67 -4.94 -21.41
CA THR A 179 12.59 -5.88 -21.10
C THR A 179 11.19 -5.30 -21.40
N ASP A 180 11.06 -4.34 -22.30
CA ASP A 180 9.78 -3.69 -22.66
C ASP A 180 8.65 -4.71 -22.86
N GLY A 181 7.81 -4.84 -21.82
CA GLY A 181 6.76 -5.84 -21.74
C GLY A 181 6.47 -6.33 -20.32
N GLY A 182 6.10 -5.42 -19.40
CA GLY A 182 5.49 -5.79 -18.11
C GLY A 182 6.11 -5.09 -16.90
N LEU A 183 5.50 -3.97 -16.52
CA LEU A 183 5.66 -3.40 -15.19
C LEU A 183 5.01 -4.35 -14.18
N LEU A 184 5.81 -4.91 -13.27
CA LEU A 184 5.33 -5.51 -12.04
C LEU A 184 5.87 -4.68 -10.88
N GLU A 185 4.94 -3.95 -10.28
CA GLU A 185 5.07 -3.31 -8.98
C GLU A 185 5.57 -4.33 -7.97
N ILE A 186 6.41 -3.85 -7.06
CA ILE A 186 6.96 -4.66 -5.97
C ILE A 186 5.76 -5.08 -5.12
N TYR A 187 5.38 -6.35 -5.16
CA TYR A 187 4.51 -6.93 -4.14
C TYR A 187 5.32 -6.99 -2.84
N LEU A 188 5.24 -5.90 -2.06
CA LEU A 188 5.58 -5.88 -0.64
C LEU A 188 4.50 -6.61 0.17
#